data_AF-A0AAD6IAN1-F1
#
_entry.id   AF-A0AAD6IAN1-F1
#
_cell.length_a   1.000
_cell.length_b   1.000
_cell.length_c   1.000
_cell.angle_alpha   90.00
_cell.angle_beta   90.00
_cell.angle_gamma   90.00
#
_symmetry.space_group_name_H-M   'P 1'
#
loop_
_entity.id
_entity.type
_entity.pdbx_description
1 polymer ?
#
loop_
_entity_poly.entity_id
_entity_poly.type
_entity_poly.pdbx_seq_one_letter_code
_entity_poly.pdbx_strand_id
1 'polypeptide(L)' 'MNVAALPVTFGVCEAETSNIGSGEKVITERGPGGGRWKEGLGQARWAIGSGQALKSLEGFIKVTNRLL' A
#
# COMPACT_ATOMS: atom_id res chain seq x y z
N MET A 1 6.41 -9.62 -2.76
CA MET A 1 5.02 -10.08 -2.98
C MET A 1 4.22 -10.08 -1.68
N ASN A 2 4.79 -10.55 -0.56
CA ASN A 2 4.12 -10.59 0.76
C ASN A 2 3.47 -9.26 1.18
N VAL A 3 4.12 -8.13 0.91
CA VAL A 3 3.61 -6.80 1.29
C VAL A 3 2.26 -6.47 0.62
N ALA A 4 1.98 -7.02 -0.57
CA ALA A 4 0.71 -6.81 -1.26
C ALA A 4 -0.48 -7.47 -0.54
N ALA A 5 -0.23 -8.47 0.33
CA ALA A 5 -1.29 -9.10 1.09
C ALA A 5 -1.95 -8.12 2.06
N LEU A 6 -1.17 -7.22 2.69
CA LEU A 6 -1.68 -6.24 3.64
C LEU A 6 -2.76 -5.31 3.02
N PRO A 7 -2.51 -4.55 1.95
CA PRO A 7 -3.55 -3.68 1.39
C PRO A 7 -4.75 -4.47 0.85
N VAL A 8 -4.56 -5.72 0.40
CA VAL A 8 -5.67 -6.57 -0.09
C VAL A 8 -6.55 -7.06 1.06
N THR A 9 -5.97 -7.64 2.11
CA THR A 9 -6.74 -8.23 3.21
C THR A 9 -7.34 -7.20 4.15
N PHE A 10 -6.72 -6.01 4.25
CA PHE A 10 -7.29 -4.87 4.99
C PHE A 10 -8.37 -4.12 4.19
N GLY A 11 -8.68 -4.53 2.96
CA GLY A 11 -9.75 -3.94 2.14
C GLY A 11 -9.38 -2.62 1.45
N VAL A 12 -8.13 -2.17 1.54
CA VAL A 12 -7.65 -0.94 0.89
C VAL A 12 -7.83 -1.02 -0.63
N CYS A 13 -7.63 -2.22 -1.21
CA CYS A 13 -7.77 -2.43 -2.65
C CYS A 13 -9.23 -2.44 -3.15
N GLU A 14 -10.24 -2.51 -2.28
CA GLU A 14 -11.64 -2.44 -2.68
C GLU A 14 -12.12 -1.01 -2.96
N ALA A 15 -11.29 0.00 -2.66
CA ALA A 15 -11.58 1.38 -3.04
C ALA A 15 -11.73 1.53 -4.56
N GLU A 16 -12.62 2.45 -4.98
CA GLU A 16 -12.84 2.78 -6.39
C GLU A 16 -11.89 3.89 -6.90
N THR A 17 -10.98 4.35 -6.02
CA THR A 17 -9.93 5.32 -6.34
C THR A 17 -8.56 4.74 -5.97
N SER A 18 -7.58 4.85 -6.86
CA SER A 18 -6.21 4.44 -6.56
C SER A 18 -5.40 5.63 -6.06
N ASN A 19 -4.68 5.42 -4.95
CA ASN A 19 -3.70 6.37 -4.45
C ASN A 19 -2.28 6.13 -5.02
N ILE A 20 -2.15 5.30 -6.06
CA ILE A 20 -0.89 5.08 -6.78
C ILE A 20 -0.62 6.28 -7.69
N GLY A 21 0.06 7.29 -7.15
CA GLY A 21 0.40 8.49 -7.92
C GLY A 21 -0.82 9.28 -8.41
N SER A 22 -0.59 10.48 -8.94
CA SER A 22 -1.68 11.31 -9.45
C SER A 22 -2.19 10.77 -10.79
N GLY A 23 -3.26 9.98 -10.76
CA GLY A 23 -4.10 9.72 -11.94
C GLY A 23 -4.13 8.28 -12.48
N GLU A 24 -3.57 7.28 -11.79
CA GLU A 24 -3.74 5.89 -12.21
C GLU A 24 -5.14 5.35 -11.87
N LYS A 25 -5.73 4.58 -12.78
CA LYS A 25 -7.02 3.91 -12.58
C LYS A 25 -6.83 2.66 -11.72
N VAL A 26 -7.79 2.38 -10.84
CA VAL A 26 -7.83 1.17 -10.02
C VAL A 26 -7.79 -0.08 -10.89
N ILE A 27 -6.95 -1.04 -10.53
CA ILE A 27 -6.94 -2.37 -11.16
C ILE A 27 -8.00 -3.24 -10.47
N THR A 28 -9.14 -3.45 -11.15
CA THR A 28 -10.30 -4.15 -10.59
C THR A 28 -10.27 -5.68 -10.75
N GLU A 29 -9.24 -6.22 -11.40
CA GLU A 29 -9.08 -7.67 -11.59
C GLU A 29 -8.98 -8.40 -10.25
N ARG A 30 -9.79 -9.47 -10.10
CA ARG A 30 -9.81 -10.31 -8.90
C ARG A 30 -8.98 -11.57 -9.10
N GLY A 31 -8.18 -11.90 -8.09
CA GLY A 31 -7.39 -13.13 -8.00
C GLY A 31 -7.88 -14.06 -6.87
N PRO A 32 -6.99 -14.90 -6.30
CA PRO A 32 -7.34 -15.86 -5.25
C PRO A 32 -8.07 -15.23 -4.06
N GLY A 33 -9.06 -15.92 -3.50
CA GLY A 33 -9.85 -15.39 -2.38
C GLY A 33 -10.67 -14.13 -2.73
N GLY A 34 -10.84 -13.82 -4.01
CA GLY A 34 -11.61 -12.66 -4.49
C GLY A 34 -10.89 -11.32 -4.37
N GLY A 35 -9.66 -11.27 -3.86
CA GLY A 35 -8.93 -10.02 -3.66
C GLY A 35 -8.43 -9.37 -4.95
N ARG A 36 -8.32 -8.03 -4.97
CA ARG A 36 -7.70 -7.25 -6.06
C ARG A 36 -6.17 -7.21 -5.91
N TRP A 37 -5.51 -8.34 -6.16
CA TRP A 37 -4.07 -8.51 -5.88
C TRP A 37 -3.13 -7.66 -6.73
N LYS A 38 -3.51 -7.36 -7.97
CA LYS A 38 -2.70 -6.49 -8.84
C LYS A 38 -2.68 -5.05 -8.35
N GLU A 39 -3.81 -4.54 -7.86
CA GLU A 39 -3.88 -3.25 -7.16
C GLU A 39 -3.00 -3.27 -5.91
N GLY A 40 -3.11 -4.30 -5.08
CA GLY A 40 -2.30 -4.43 -3.87
C GLY A 40 -0.79 -4.47 -4.16
N LEU A 41 -0.39 -5.11 -5.25
CA LEU A 41 1.00 -5.11 -5.71
C LEU A 41 1.44 -3.73 -6.20
N GLY A 42 0.58 -3.02 -6.93
CA GLY A 42 0.81 -1.65 -7.37
C GLY A 42 1.01 -0.70 -6.17
N GLN A 43 0.10 -0.75 -5.21
CA GLN A 43 0.18 0.04 -3.96
C GLN A 43 1.48 -0.25 -3.21
N ALA A 44 1.84 -1.53 -3.05
CA ALA A 44 3.08 -1.91 -2.37
C ALA A 44 4.33 -1.41 -3.10
N ARG A 45 4.36 -1.51 -4.43
CA ARG A 45 5.49 -1.00 -5.25
C ARG A 45 5.58 0.51 -5.17
N TRP A 46 4.46 1.21 -5.24
CA TRP A 46 4.41 2.66 -5.14
C TRP A 46 4.87 3.16 -3.77
N ALA A 47 4.41 2.54 -2.67
CA ALA A 47 4.82 2.91 -1.32
C ALA A 47 6.33 2.82 -1.12
N ILE A 48 6.98 1.84 -1.75
CA ILE A 48 8.44 1.67 -1.74
C ILE A 48 9.10 2.66 -2.68
N GLY A 49 8.70 2.69 -3.96
CA GLY A 49 9.32 3.50 -5.01
C GLY A 49 9.18 5.01 -4.81
N SER A 50 8.11 5.47 -4.15
CA SER A 50 7.90 6.87 -3.80
C SER A 50 8.59 7.30 -2.50
N GLY A 51 9.16 6.37 -1.74
CA GLY A 51 9.78 6.64 -0.43
C GLY A 51 8.79 6.84 0.72
N GLN A 52 7.47 6.69 0.53
CA GLN A 52 6.49 6.84 1.62
C GLN A 52 6.66 5.80 2.74
N ALA A 53 7.09 4.58 2.39
CA ALA A 53 7.41 3.56 3.38
C ALA A 53 8.58 3.99 4.29
N LEU A 54 9.64 4.56 3.70
CA LEU A 54 10.78 5.09 4.44
C LEU A 54 10.35 6.27 5.32
N LYS A 55 9.61 7.23 4.77
CA LYS A 55 9.10 8.39 5.52
C LYS A 55 8.25 7.97 6.74
N SER A 56 7.43 6.93 6.57
CA SER A 56 6.61 6.38 7.67
C SER A 56 7.49 5.77 8.76
N LEU A 57 8.54 5.03 8.38
CA LEU A 57 9.50 4.45 9.32
C LEU A 57 10.31 5.52 10.07
N GLU A 58 10.80 6.54 9.36
CA GLU A 58 11.50 7.68 9.97
C GLU A 58 10.61 8.41 10.98
N GLY A 59 9.33 8.59 10.65
CA GLY A 59 8.32 9.15 11.56
C GLY A 59 8.16 8.31 12.83
N PHE A 60 8.06 6.99 12.67
CA PHE A 60 8.00 6.05 13.80
C PHE A 60 9.24 6.19 14.69
N ILE A 61 10.45 6.09 14.13
CA ILE A 61 11.73 6.21 14.86
C ILE A 61 11.80 7.53 15.61
N LYS A 62 11.43 8.64 14.96
CA LYS A 62 11.46 9.98 15.56
C LYS A 62 10.56 10.08 16.80
N VAL A 63 9.38 9.47 16.77
CA VAL A 63 8.44 9.49 17.90
C VAL A 63 8.92 8.57 19.01
N THR A 64 9.35 7.35 18.69
CA THR A 64 9.78 6.39 19.70
C THR A 64 11.03 6.85 20.44
N ASN A 65 11.98 7.52 19.76
CA ASN A 65 13.18 8.09 20.39
C ASN A 65 12.91 9.32 21.28
N ARG A 66 11.67 9.84 21.30
CA ARG A 66 11.27 10.92 22.23
C ARG A 66 10.54 10.40 23.46
N LEU A 67 10.06 9.15 23.40
CA LEU A 67 9.32 8.49 24.46
C LEU A 67 10.21 7.57 25.32
N LEU A 68 11.38 7.21 24.78
CA LEU A 68 12.49 6.56 25.49
C LEU A 68 13.48 7.63 25.97
#